data_AF-A0A9E5EGV9-F1
#
_entry.id   AF-A0A9E5EGV9-F1
#
_cell.length_a   1.000
_cell.length_b   1.000
_cell.length_c   1.000
_cell.angle_alpha   90.00
_cell.angle_beta   90.00
_cell.angle_gamma   90.00
#
_symmetry.space_group_name_H-M   'P 1'
#
loop_
_entity.id
_entity.type
_entity.pdbx_description
1 polymer ?
#
loop_
_entity_poly.entity_id
_entity_poly.type
_entity_poly.pdbx_seq_one_letter_code
_entity_poly.pdbx_strand_id
1 'polypeptide(L)'
;MSQEDLNLDPETVRALEAILMVAMEPVAPALLAQLLEISQATVEALCDRLATTYESAGHGFQLVKVAGGFRFQSHPDLAPYVERFVLDGQQ
;
A
#
# COMPACT_ATOMS: atom_id res chain seq x y z
N MET A 1 2.22 -12.00 -24.86
CA MET A 1 1.08 -11.41 -24.15
C MET A 1 1.53 -10.04 -23.73
N SER A 2 1.10 -9.03 -24.48
CA SER A 2 1.48 -7.63 -24.34
C SER A 2 1.13 -7.18 -22.94
N GLN A 3 2.15 -6.78 -22.16
CA GLN A 3 1.92 -5.93 -21.00
C GLN A 3 1.40 -4.62 -21.60
N GLU A 4 0.08 -4.45 -21.64
CA GLU A 4 -0.48 -3.10 -21.66
C GLU A 4 0.10 -2.44 -20.42
N ASP A 5 1.03 -1.52 -20.63
CA ASP A 5 1.40 -0.55 -19.60
C ASP A 5 0.08 -0.06 -19.04
N LEU A 6 -0.25 -0.52 -17.83
CA LEU A 6 -1.27 0.07 -16.99
C LEU A 6 -0.77 1.49 -16.74
N ASN A 7 -1.00 2.36 -17.73
CA ASN A 7 -0.77 3.78 -17.69
C ASN A 7 -1.89 4.34 -16.83
N LEU A 8 -1.85 3.91 -15.57
CA LEU A 8 -2.76 4.32 -14.53
C LEU A 8 -2.48 5.77 -14.28
N ASP A 9 -3.56 6.55 -14.34
CA ASP A 9 -3.54 7.95 -14.04
C ASP A 9 -2.80 8.20 -12.70
N PRO A 10 -1.79 9.11 -12.67
CA PRO A 10 -1.16 9.53 -11.44
C PRO A 10 -2.16 9.90 -10.33
N GLU A 11 -3.33 10.41 -10.67
CA GLU A 11 -4.40 10.71 -9.70
C GLU A 11 -4.91 9.44 -9.01
N THR A 12 -5.16 8.35 -9.75
CA THR A 12 -5.60 7.06 -9.18
C THR A 12 -4.56 6.50 -8.21
N VAL A 13 -3.28 6.56 -8.58
CA VAL A 13 -2.18 6.08 -7.72
C VAL A 13 -2.14 6.89 -6.42
N ARG A 14 -2.16 8.22 -6.52
CA ARG A 14 -2.13 9.11 -5.36
C ARG A 14 -3.35 8.93 -4.46
N ALA A 15 -4.53 8.72 -5.05
CA ALA A 15 -5.75 8.46 -4.28
C ALA A 15 -5.67 7.14 -3.52
N LEU A 16 -5.19 6.07 -4.17
CA LEU A 16 -4.99 4.76 -3.54
C LEU A 16 -4.01 4.84 -2.37
N GLU A 17 -2.86 5.49 -2.58
CA GLU A 17 -1.87 5.73 -1.52
C GLU A 17 -2.48 6.50 -0.34
N ALA A 18 -3.20 7.59 -0.62
CA ALA A 18 -3.82 8.41 0.42
C ALA A 18 -4.86 7.64 1.24
N ILE A 19 -5.72 6.85 0.58
CA ILE A 19 -6.72 6.01 1.26
C ILE A 19 -6.02 5.00 2.18
N LEU A 20 -5.03 4.28 1.66
CA LEU A 20 -4.31 3.25 2.42
C LEU A 20 -3.45 3.83 3.56
N MET A 21 -2.99 5.07 3.42
CA MET A 21 -2.21 5.76 4.45
C MET A 21 -3.05 6.14 5.67
N VAL A 22 -4.33 6.47 5.47
CA VAL A 22 -5.26 6.84 6.56
C VAL A 22 -5.99 5.62 7.14
N ALA A 23 -6.07 4.52 6.39
CA ALA A 23 -6.75 3.31 6.84
C ALA A 23 -6.08 2.69 8.09
N MET A 24 -6.88 2.48 9.14
CA MET A 24 -6.41 1.81 10.36
C MET A 24 -6.40 0.29 10.24
N GLU A 25 -7.23 -0.26 9.36
CA GLU A 25 -7.39 -1.69 9.11
C GLU A 25 -7.10 -2.03 7.63
N PRO A 26 -6.72 -3.29 7.31
CA PRO A 26 -6.56 -3.73 5.93
C PRO A 26 -7.81 -3.43 5.09
N VAL A 27 -7.62 -2.71 3.98
CA VAL A 27 -8.73 -2.30 3.09
C VAL A 27 -8.96 -3.36 2.02
N ALA A 28 -10.20 -3.82 1.90
CA ALA A 28 -10.57 -4.80 0.89
C ALA A 28 -10.40 -4.23 -0.54
N PRO A 29 -9.86 -5.00 -1.50
CA PRO A 29 -9.71 -4.57 -2.89
C PRO A 29 -11.02 -4.11 -3.54
N ALA A 30 -12.14 -4.76 -3.19
CA ALA A 30 -13.47 -4.38 -3.67
C ALA A 30 -13.90 -2.97 -3.23
N LEU A 31 -13.53 -2.54 -2.01
CA LEU A 31 -13.84 -1.19 -1.53
C LEU A 31 -12.97 -0.15 -2.24
N LEU A 32 -11.67 -0.42 -2.40
CA LEU A 32 -10.77 0.44 -3.18
C LEU A 32 -11.25 0.58 -4.63
N ALA A 33 -11.68 -0.51 -5.25
CA ALA A 33 -12.23 -0.53 -6.60
C ALA A 33 -13.47 0.36 -6.74
N GLN A 34 -14.37 0.29 -5.75
CA GLN A 34 -15.55 1.15 -5.69
C GLN A 34 -15.19 2.64 -5.55
N LEU A 35 -14.27 2.98 -4.63
CA LEU A 35 -13.89 4.37 -4.37
C LEU A 35 -13.11 5.02 -5.51
N LEU A 36 -12.30 4.22 -6.22
CA LEU A 36 -11.45 4.67 -7.31
C LEU A 36 -12.11 4.49 -8.69
N GLU A 37 -13.35 3.97 -8.73
CA GLU A 37 -14.12 3.74 -9.96
C GLU A 37 -13.38 2.90 -11.01
N ILE A 38 -12.61 1.90 -10.56
CA ILE A 38 -11.84 0.96 -11.41
C ILE A 38 -12.14 -0.49 -11.05
N SER A 39 -11.68 -1.43 -11.88
CA SER A 39 -11.89 -2.85 -11.60
C SER A 39 -11.08 -3.34 -10.40
N GLN A 40 -11.59 -4.33 -9.66
CA GLN A 40 -10.84 -4.95 -8.56
C GLN A 40 -9.51 -5.55 -9.05
N ALA A 41 -9.47 -6.15 -10.23
CA ALA A 41 -8.25 -6.69 -10.81
C ALA A 41 -7.20 -5.59 -11.07
N THR A 42 -7.66 -4.40 -11.48
CA THR A 42 -6.79 -3.23 -11.66
C THR A 42 -6.22 -2.74 -10.34
N VAL A 43 -7.03 -2.70 -9.27
CA VAL A 43 -6.56 -2.35 -7.92
C VAL A 43 -5.51 -3.34 -7.43
N GLU A 44 -5.77 -4.64 -7.57
CA GLU A 44 -4.83 -5.68 -7.12
C GLU A 44 -3.49 -5.57 -7.87
N ALA A 45 -3.53 -5.45 -9.21
CA ALA A 45 -2.34 -5.26 -10.02
C ALA A 45 -1.58 -3.97 -9.66
N LEU A 46 -2.29 -2.88 -9.37
CA LEU A 46 -1.68 -1.62 -8.93
C LEU A 46 -1.00 -1.77 -7.57
N CYS A 47 -1.67 -2.38 -6.59
CA CYS A 47 -1.09 -2.63 -5.27
C CYS A 47 0.17 -3.50 -5.35
N ASP A 48 0.14 -4.58 -6.15
CA ASP A 48 1.30 -5.47 -6.31
C ASP A 48 2.49 -4.73 -6.96
N ARG A 49 2.21 -3.88 -7.96
CA ARG A 49 3.21 -3.03 -8.60
C ARG A 49 3.81 -2.02 -7.62
N LEU A 50 2.97 -1.34 -6.82
CA LEU A 50 3.43 -0.36 -5.84
C LEU A 50 4.25 -1.02 -4.73
N ALA A 51 3.81 -2.16 -4.22
CA ALA A 51 4.56 -2.95 -3.24
C ALA A 51 5.97 -3.26 -3.75
N THR A 52 6.08 -3.77 -4.98
CA THR A 52 7.38 -4.05 -5.62
C THR A 52 8.22 -2.78 -5.82
N THR A 53 7.57 -1.67 -6.18
CA THR A 53 8.25 -0.39 -6.44
C THR A 53 8.85 0.18 -5.17
N TYR A 54 8.09 0.24 -4.07
CA TYR A 54 8.59 0.75 -2.78
C TYR A 54 9.69 -0.14 -2.21
N GLU A 55 9.53 -1.46 -2.33
CA GLU A 55 10.54 -2.44 -1.92
C GLU A 55 11.85 -2.21 -2.68
N SER A 56 11.79 -2.16 -4.01
CA SER A 56 12.97 -1.98 -4.87
C SER A 56 13.66 -0.64 -4.67
N ALA A 57 12.91 0.40 -4.26
CA ALA A 57 13.43 1.71 -3.94
C ALA A 57 13.94 1.85 -2.49
N GLY A 58 13.80 0.81 -1.65
CA GLY A 58 14.31 0.78 -0.28
C GLY A 58 13.55 1.70 0.68
N HIS A 59 12.24 1.83 0.52
CA HIS A 59 11.41 2.64 1.43
C HIS A 59 11.35 2.03 2.84
N GLY A 60 11.23 2.88 3.87
CA GLY A 60 11.05 2.44 5.27
C GLY A 60 9.67 1.87 5.59
N PHE A 61 8.77 1.78 4.61
CA PHE A 61 7.44 1.21 4.70
C PHE A 61 7.19 0.26 3.53
N GLN A 62 6.22 -0.63 3.68
CA GLN A 62 5.80 -1.56 2.64
C GLN A 62 4.28 -1.61 2.54
N LEU A 63 3.79 -1.85 1.32
CA LEU A 63 2.40 -2.18 1.06
C LEU A 63 2.24 -3.69 1.09
N VAL A 64 1.39 -4.21 1.97
CA VAL A 64 1.21 -5.66 2.17
C VAL A 64 -0.25 -6.08 2.05
N LYS A 65 -0.47 -7.32 1.59
CA LYS A 65 -1.79 -7.97 1.60
C LYS A 65 -1.93 -8.84 2.85
N VAL A 66 -2.88 -8.52 3.73
CA VAL A 66 -3.14 -9.23 5.00
C VAL A 66 -4.63 -9.52 5.11
N ALA A 67 -4.97 -10.77 5.42
CA ALA A 67 -6.37 -11.22 5.55
C ALA A 67 -7.26 -10.84 4.34
N GLY A 68 -6.69 -10.78 3.13
CA GLY A 68 -7.39 -10.40 1.91
C GLY A 68 -7.51 -8.90 1.65
N GLY A 69 -7.08 -8.03 2.57
CA GLY A 69 -7.03 -6.58 2.39
C GLY A 69 -5.60 -6.04 2.23
N PHE A 70 -5.47 -4.78 1.83
CA PHE A 70 -4.19 -4.08 1.68
C PHE A 70 -4.00 -3.04 2.78
N ARG A 71 -2.76 -2.86 3.26
CA ARG A 71 -2.39 -1.77 4.17
C ARG A 71 -0.92 -1.38 4.02
N PHE A 72 -0.60 -0.15 4.41
CA PHE A 72 0.78 0.20 4.72
C PHE A 72 1.18 -0.29 6.11
N GLN A 73 2.44 -0.66 6.25
CA GLN A 73 3.09 -0.89 7.55
C GLN A 73 4.57 -0.52 7.44
N SER A 74 5.24 -0.33 8.59
CA SER A 74 6.68 -0.16 8.60
C SER A 74 7.37 -1.40 8.01
N HIS A 75 8.50 -1.17 7.35
CA HIS A 75 9.31 -2.26 6.85
C HIS A 75 10.00 -2.97 8.04
N PRO A 76 10.01 -4.32 8.10
CA PRO A 76 10.49 -5.07 9.27
C PRO A 76 11.95 -4.81 9.62
N ASP A 77 12.80 -4.52 8.63
CA ASP A 77 14.21 -4.17 8.88
C ASP A 77 14.39 -2.91 9.74
N LEU A 78 13.34 -2.09 9.83
CA LEU A 78 13.31 -0.84 10.60
C LEU A 78 12.66 -1.05 11.99
N ALA A 79 12.29 -2.28 12.34
CA ALA A 79 11.68 -2.61 13.63
C ALA A 79 12.46 -2.07 14.85
N PRO A 80 13.80 -2.14 14.91
CA PRO A 80 14.54 -1.60 16.06
C PRO A 80 14.34 -0.10 16.30
N TYR A 81 14.16 0.68 15.24
CA TYR A 81 13.89 2.12 15.32
C TYR A 81 12.45 2.40 15.75
N VAL A 82 11.49 1.66 15.20
CA VAL A 82 10.07 1.78 15.54
C VAL A 82 9.81 1.41 17.00
N GLU A 83 10.41 0.31 17.48
CA GLU A 83 10.30 -0.12 18.88
C GLU A 83 10.82 0.95 19.84
N ARG A 84 11.98 1.55 19.55
CA ARG A 84 12.54 2.64 20.35
C ARG A 84 11.58 3.83 20.41
N PHE A 85 11.07 4.26 19.27
CA PHE A 85 10.13 5.39 19.18
C PHE A 85 8.86 5.15 20.02
N VAL A 86 8.28 3.95 19.93
CA VAL A 86 7.09 3.59 20.70
C VAL A 86 7.38 3.58 22.20
N LEU A 87 8.54 3.07 22.64
CA LEU A 87 8.91 3.02 24.05
C LEU A 87 9.18 4.41 24.64
N ASP A 88 9.84 5.29 23.89
CA ASP A 88 10.19 6.64 24.37
C ASP A 88 8.94 7.55 24.48
N GLY A 89 7.92 7.35 23.64
CA GLY A 89 6.65 8.10 23.67
C GLY A 89 5.65 7.68 24.75
N GLN A 90 5.99 6.70 25.60
CA GLN A 90 5.15 6.23 26.72
C GLN A 90 5.54 6.85 28.08
N GLN A 91 6.43 7.86 28.09
CA GLN A 91 6.85 8.59 29.29
C GLN A 91 6.12 9.92 29.48
#